data_AF-A0A520I5X8-F1
#
_entry.id   AF-A0A520I5X8-F1
#
_cell.length_a   1.000
_cell.length_b   1.000
_cell.length_c   1.000
_cell.angle_alpha   90.00
_cell.angle_beta   90.00
_cell.angle_gamma   90.00
#
_symmetry.space_group_name_H-M   'P 1'
#
loop_
_entity.id
_entity.type
_entity.pdbx_description
1 polymer ?
#
loop_
_entity_poly.entity_id
_entity_poly.type
_entity_poly.pdbx_seq_one_letter_code
_entity_poly.pdbx_strand_id
1 'polypeptide(L)'
;MRSIATLGQPANLVIVSDHGMAATSSTRVVAMDRIAAPADYRLVETGAYATLFAVPGHEDALEARLLRKHDHLQCWRKAEIPARFHYGRNPRVPSYLCLADVGWRVDRTTPTKVSAGGSHGYDNAAPEMRALFIANGPAFIGGKTIASFDNVAVEPLLRDLIGLPAEPGLDGNDAPFQKVLRR
;
A
#
# COMPACT_ATOMS: atom_id res chain seq x y z
N MET A 1 24.06 9.86 17.56
CA MET A 1 24.98 8.88 16.92
C MET A 1 26.39 8.83 17.52
N ARG A 2 26.74 9.61 18.57
CA ARG A 2 28.08 9.53 19.19
C ARG A 2 28.42 8.12 19.70
N SER A 3 27.44 7.37 20.19
CA SER A 3 27.65 6.02 20.74
C SER A 3 27.92 4.92 19.70
N ILE A 4 27.56 5.11 18.43
CA ILE A 4 27.92 4.17 17.35
C ILE A 4 29.37 4.41 16.92
N ALA A 5 29.78 5.67 16.83
CA ALA A 5 31.17 6.03 16.53
C ALA A 5 32.16 5.48 17.59
N THR A 6 31.74 5.40 18.86
CA THR A 6 32.56 4.81 19.94
C THR A 6 32.74 3.29 19.85
N LEU A 7 31.92 2.60 19.04
CA LEU A 7 32.10 1.16 18.77
C LEU A 7 33.15 0.89 17.69
N GLY A 8 33.72 1.94 17.07
CA GLY A 8 34.67 1.81 15.96
C GLY A 8 34.06 1.21 14.68
N GLN A 9 32.73 1.08 14.63
CA GLN A 9 32.00 0.50 13.50
C GLN A 9 31.21 1.62 12.79
N PRO A 10 31.70 2.14 11.66
CA PRO A 10 30.92 3.06 10.85
C PRO A 10 29.63 2.36 10.38
N ALA A 11 28.46 2.95 10.65
CA ALA A 11 27.17 2.40 10.26
C ALA A 11 26.41 3.36 9.34
N ASN A 12 25.78 2.80 8.31
CA ASN A 12 24.79 3.48 7.49
C ASN A 12 23.40 3.07 8.01
N LEU A 13 22.65 4.04 8.52
CA LEU A 13 21.29 3.85 9.01
C LEU A 13 20.31 4.26 7.92
N VAL A 14 19.40 3.35 7.61
CA VAL A 14 18.24 3.59 6.72
C VAL A 14 17.00 3.31 7.54
N ILE A 15 16.31 4.37 7.93
CA ILE A 15 15.10 4.35 8.76
C ILE A 15 13.92 4.55 7.82
N VAL A 16 13.02 3.56 7.81
CA VAL A 16 11.87 3.54 6.91
C VAL A 16 10.58 3.29 7.69
N SER A 17 9.48 3.56 7.03
CA SER A 17 8.17 3.00 7.35
C SER A 17 7.64 2.30 6.10
N ASP A 18 6.76 1.34 6.31
CA ASP A 18 6.01 0.64 5.27
C ASP A 18 4.92 1.51 4.64
N HIS A 19 4.16 2.25 5.45
CA HIS A 19 3.07 3.13 4.99
C HIS A 19 2.70 4.20 6.03
N GLY A 20 1.91 5.19 5.60
CA GLY A 20 1.28 6.14 6.51
C GLY A 20 0.02 5.62 7.20
N MET A 21 -0.88 6.52 7.59
CA MET A 21 -2.11 6.21 8.35
C MET A 21 -3.20 7.25 8.07
N ALA A 22 -4.45 6.82 7.98
CA ALA A 22 -5.62 7.71 7.84
C ALA A 22 -6.68 7.43 8.90
N ALA A 23 -7.39 8.48 9.33
CA ALA A 23 -8.46 8.38 10.33
C ALA A 23 -9.75 7.80 9.74
N THR A 24 -10.33 6.82 10.43
CA THR A 24 -11.59 6.15 10.05
C THR A 24 -12.67 6.34 11.10
N SER A 25 -13.93 6.12 10.71
CA SER A 25 -15.07 6.18 11.62
C SER A 25 -16.17 5.22 11.19
N SER A 26 -16.96 4.75 12.16
CA SER A 26 -18.17 3.95 11.92
C SER A 26 -19.23 4.66 11.06
N THR A 27 -19.15 5.98 10.89
CA THR A 27 -20.04 6.75 10.02
C THR A 27 -19.55 6.85 8.57
N ARG A 28 -18.32 6.41 8.29
CA ARG A 28 -17.71 6.36 6.96
C ARG A 28 -17.41 4.91 6.58
N VAL A 29 -18.49 4.16 6.38
CA VAL A 29 -18.42 2.73 6.03
C VAL A 29 -19.29 2.42 4.83
N VAL A 30 -18.70 1.71 3.87
CA VAL A 30 -19.41 1.06 2.78
C VAL A 30 -19.66 -0.38 3.20
N ALA A 31 -20.94 -0.74 3.37
CA ALA A 31 -21.34 -2.06 3.82
C ALA A 31 -21.62 -2.97 2.62
N MET A 32 -20.89 -4.09 2.51
CA MET A 32 -20.96 -4.97 1.35
C MET A 32 -22.34 -5.63 1.17
N ASP A 33 -23.04 -5.92 2.27
CA ASP A 33 -24.42 -6.44 2.25
C ASP A 33 -25.46 -5.45 1.69
N ARG A 34 -25.09 -4.17 1.53
CA ARG A 34 -25.90 -3.16 0.83
C ARG A 34 -25.58 -3.05 -0.66
N ILE A 35 -24.44 -3.59 -1.10
CA ILE A 35 -24.03 -3.60 -2.50
C ILE A 35 -24.53 -4.87 -3.20
N ALA A 36 -24.27 -6.03 -2.64
CA ALA A 36 -24.62 -7.33 -3.21
C ALA A 36 -25.17 -8.27 -2.14
N ALA A 37 -25.89 -9.32 -2.54
CA ALA A 37 -26.39 -10.29 -1.56
C ALA A 37 -25.19 -11.07 -0.97
N PRO A 38 -25.14 -11.28 0.36
CA PRO A 38 -24.05 -12.05 0.97
C PRO A 38 -23.88 -13.48 0.44
N ALA A 39 -24.90 -14.03 -0.21
CA ALA A 39 -24.86 -15.34 -0.87
C ALA A 39 -24.10 -15.33 -2.21
N ASP A 40 -23.84 -14.16 -2.80
CA ASP A 40 -23.21 -14.04 -4.12
C ASP A 40 -21.68 -13.96 -4.04
N TYR A 41 -21.11 -13.72 -2.84
CA TYR A 41 -19.68 -13.48 -2.68
C TYR A 41 -19.09 -14.05 -1.40
N ARG A 42 -17.77 -14.26 -1.44
CA ARG A 42 -16.92 -14.54 -0.28
C ARG A 42 -15.85 -13.47 -0.15
N LEU A 43 -15.95 -12.67 0.92
CA LEU A 43 -14.90 -11.72 1.28
C LEU A 43 -13.65 -12.44 1.77
N VAL A 44 -12.51 -11.97 1.32
CA VAL A 44 -11.17 -12.42 1.75
C VAL A 44 -10.59 -11.40 2.70
N GLU A 45 -10.64 -10.11 2.34
CA GLU A 45 -10.19 -8.98 3.14
C GLU A 45 -11.25 -7.89 3.23
N THR A 46 -11.18 -7.07 4.28
CA THR A 46 -12.04 -5.90 4.56
C THR A 46 -11.22 -4.81 5.26
N GLY A 47 -11.65 -3.54 5.19
CA GLY A 47 -10.91 -2.39 5.72
C GLY A 47 -10.81 -1.27 4.70
N ALA A 48 -9.62 -0.68 4.49
CA ALA A 48 -9.40 0.34 3.46
C ALA A 48 -9.73 -0.14 2.03
N TYR A 49 -9.66 -1.45 1.82
CA TYR A 49 -10.11 -2.13 0.62
C TYR A 49 -10.80 -3.44 1.00
N ALA A 50 -11.56 -4.00 0.07
CA ALA A 50 -12.04 -5.37 0.13
C ALA A 50 -11.53 -6.14 -1.07
N THR A 51 -11.19 -7.41 -0.85
CA THR A 51 -10.99 -8.37 -1.93
C THR A 51 -11.94 -9.53 -1.74
N LEU A 52 -12.44 -10.06 -2.85
CA LEU A 52 -13.51 -11.06 -2.82
C LEU A 52 -13.48 -11.96 -4.05
N PHE A 53 -14.12 -13.11 -3.89
CA PHE A 53 -14.51 -14.00 -4.97
C PHE A 53 -16.04 -14.03 -5.06
N ALA A 54 -16.57 -14.25 -6.26
CA ALA A 54 -17.94 -14.68 -6.39
C ALA A 54 -18.10 -16.09 -5.80
N VAL A 55 -19.29 -16.40 -5.30
CA VAL A 55 -19.68 -17.80 -5.10
C VAL A 55 -19.84 -18.43 -6.50
N PRO A 56 -19.39 -19.69 -6.72
CA PRO A 56 -19.46 -20.30 -8.05
C PRO A 56 -20.88 -20.27 -8.63
N GLY A 57 -21.02 -19.73 -9.85
CA GLY A 57 -22.30 -19.56 -10.53
C GLY A 57 -23.04 -18.24 -10.22
N HIS A 58 -22.48 -17.40 -9.36
CA HIS A 58 -23.04 -16.09 -8.99
C HIS A 58 -22.23 -14.91 -9.55
N GLU A 59 -21.27 -15.16 -10.45
CA GLU A 59 -20.39 -14.15 -11.04
C GLU A 59 -21.19 -13.01 -11.67
N ASP A 60 -22.15 -13.32 -12.55
CA ASP A 60 -22.97 -12.32 -13.23
C ASP A 60 -23.82 -11.51 -12.25
N ALA A 61 -24.39 -12.17 -11.23
CA ALA A 61 -25.22 -11.53 -10.22
C ALA A 61 -24.41 -10.54 -9.37
N LEU A 62 -23.21 -10.96 -8.94
CA LEU A 62 -22.28 -10.13 -8.20
C LEU A 62 -21.81 -8.95 -9.05
N GLU A 63 -21.30 -9.20 -10.25
CA GLU A 63 -20.72 -8.16 -11.13
C GLU A 63 -21.76 -7.11 -11.53
N ALA A 64 -22.99 -7.53 -11.79
CA ALA A 64 -24.10 -6.63 -12.12
C ALA A 64 -24.40 -5.61 -11.01
N ARG A 65 -23.93 -5.83 -9.77
CA ARG A 65 -24.06 -4.90 -8.65
C ARG A 65 -22.72 -4.26 -8.27
N LEU A 66 -21.68 -5.07 -8.14
CA LEU A 66 -20.36 -4.70 -7.65
C LEU A 66 -19.67 -3.67 -8.55
N LEU A 67 -19.74 -3.85 -9.88
CA LEU A 67 -18.99 -3.03 -10.84
C LEU A 67 -19.72 -1.75 -11.28
N ARG A 68 -20.77 -1.37 -10.56
CA ARG A 68 -21.41 -0.06 -10.74
C ARG A 68 -20.58 1.04 -10.07
N LYS A 69 -20.92 2.29 -10.39
CA LYS A 69 -20.43 3.43 -9.61
C LYS A 69 -21.06 3.38 -8.22
N HIS A 70 -20.23 3.44 -7.19
CA HIS A 70 -20.65 3.58 -5.80
C HIS A 70 -20.03 4.85 -5.22
N ASP A 71 -20.70 5.45 -4.25
CA ASP A 71 -20.09 6.54 -3.48
C ASP A 71 -19.03 5.96 -2.55
N HIS A 72 -17.84 6.56 -2.57
CA HIS A 72 -16.69 6.19 -1.74
C HIS A 72 -16.14 4.78 -1.91
N LEU A 73 -16.48 4.10 -3.01
CA LEU A 73 -15.96 2.78 -3.34
C LEU A 73 -15.79 2.63 -4.86
N GLN A 74 -14.61 2.20 -5.28
CA GLN A 74 -14.35 1.81 -6.66
C GLN A 74 -13.94 0.34 -6.71
N CYS A 75 -14.66 -0.45 -7.50
CA CYS A 75 -14.39 -1.87 -7.70
C CYS A 75 -13.88 -2.16 -9.10
N TRP A 76 -13.04 -3.18 -9.22
CA TRP A 76 -12.52 -3.69 -10.48
C TRP A 76 -12.50 -5.22 -10.48
N ARG A 77 -12.63 -5.81 -11.68
CA ARG A 77 -12.09 -7.15 -11.88
C ARG A 77 -10.58 -7.11 -11.70
N LYS A 78 -10.01 -8.24 -11.28
CA LYS A 78 -8.56 -8.42 -11.12
C LYS A 78 -7.73 -7.95 -12.33
N ALA A 79 -8.23 -8.21 -13.55
CA ALA A 79 -7.56 -7.82 -14.79
C ALA A 79 -7.70 -6.33 -15.14
N GLU A 80 -8.62 -5.61 -14.48
CA GLU A 80 -8.96 -4.21 -14.74
C GLU A 80 -8.41 -3.27 -13.66
N ILE A 81 -7.70 -3.82 -12.66
CA ILE A 81 -7.04 -3.02 -11.62
C ILE A 81 -6.04 -2.07 -12.30
N PRO A 82 -6.04 -0.76 -11.95
CA PRO A 82 -5.17 0.21 -12.58
C PRO A 82 -3.69 -0.22 -12.57
N ALA A 83 -3.06 -0.22 -13.74
CA ALA A 83 -1.71 -0.75 -13.93
C ALA A 83 -0.65 -0.13 -12.99
N ARG A 84 -0.83 1.14 -12.62
CA ARG A 84 0.05 1.86 -11.68
C ARG A 84 0.15 1.22 -10.28
N PHE A 85 -0.82 0.38 -9.90
CA PHE A 85 -0.75 -0.33 -8.63
C PHE A 85 0.19 -1.55 -8.68
N HIS A 86 0.58 -1.99 -9.89
CA HIS A 86 1.34 -3.23 -10.08
C HIS A 86 0.71 -4.44 -9.36
N TYR A 87 -0.63 -4.44 -9.24
CA TYR A 87 -1.41 -5.42 -8.49
C TYR A 87 -2.45 -6.08 -9.40
N GLY A 88 -2.71 -7.38 -9.20
CA GLY A 88 -3.69 -8.14 -10.00
C GLY A 88 -3.15 -9.25 -10.89
N ARG A 89 -1.83 -9.41 -11.04
CA ARG A 89 -1.25 -10.47 -11.90
C ARG A 89 -0.97 -11.78 -11.16
N ASN A 90 -0.84 -11.75 -9.83
CA ASN A 90 -0.49 -12.92 -9.03
C ASN A 90 -1.74 -13.79 -8.74
N PRO A 91 -1.67 -15.13 -8.79
CA PRO A 91 -2.81 -16.01 -8.49
C PRO A 91 -3.39 -15.83 -7.08
N ARG A 92 -2.61 -15.30 -6.11
CA ARG A 92 -3.10 -15.00 -4.76
C ARG A 92 -4.06 -13.81 -4.68
N VAL A 93 -4.06 -12.94 -5.70
CA VAL A 93 -5.00 -11.81 -5.74
C VAL A 93 -6.40 -12.34 -6.10
N PRO A 94 -7.44 -12.05 -5.30
CA PRO A 94 -8.81 -12.46 -5.60
C PRO A 94 -9.37 -11.88 -6.90
N SER A 95 -10.49 -12.44 -7.36
CA SER A 95 -11.10 -12.04 -8.65
C SER A 95 -11.54 -10.59 -8.71
N TYR A 96 -11.83 -9.98 -7.56
CA TYR A 96 -12.26 -8.59 -7.45
C TYR A 96 -11.52 -7.85 -6.34
N LEU A 97 -11.26 -6.57 -6.59
CA LEU A 97 -10.76 -5.62 -5.61
C LEU A 97 -11.67 -4.39 -5.60
N CYS A 98 -12.06 -3.97 -4.40
CA CYS A 98 -12.81 -2.75 -4.16
C CYS A 98 -12.01 -1.85 -3.22
N LEU A 99 -11.63 -0.68 -3.69
CA LEU A 99 -10.85 0.31 -2.94
C LEU A 99 -11.78 1.41 -2.43
N ALA A 100 -11.76 1.66 -1.13
CA ALA A 100 -12.50 2.77 -0.54
C ALA A 100 -11.73 4.08 -0.68
N ASP A 101 -12.46 5.20 -0.66
CA ASP A 101 -11.84 6.51 -0.51
C ASP A 101 -11.10 6.61 0.84
N VAL A 102 -10.06 7.45 0.91
CA VAL A 102 -9.27 7.65 2.14
C VAL A 102 -10.20 8.03 3.31
N GLY A 103 -10.06 7.28 4.41
CA GLY A 103 -10.84 7.48 5.63
C GLY A 103 -12.21 6.80 5.65
N TRP A 104 -12.61 6.13 4.56
CA TRP A 104 -13.73 5.19 4.49
C TRP A 104 -13.25 3.75 4.68
N ARG A 105 -14.15 2.86 5.12
CA ARG A 105 -13.86 1.42 5.18
C ARG A 105 -14.92 0.61 4.50
N VAL A 106 -14.52 -0.55 3.99
CA VAL A 106 -15.41 -1.59 3.48
C VAL A 106 -15.59 -2.63 4.58
N ASP A 107 -16.80 -2.71 5.13
CA ASP A 107 -17.15 -3.70 6.16
C ASP A 107 -18.20 -4.67 5.60
N ARG A 108 -18.36 -5.82 6.27
CA ARG A 108 -19.37 -6.82 5.86
C ARG A 108 -20.78 -6.27 5.92
N THR A 109 -21.09 -5.54 6.99
CA THR A 109 -22.40 -4.98 7.32
C THR A 109 -22.25 -3.58 7.92
N THR A 110 -23.35 -2.83 8.02
CA THR A 110 -23.34 -1.51 8.66
C THR A 110 -22.97 -1.63 10.15
N PRO A 111 -22.00 -0.84 10.65
CA PRO A 111 -21.63 -0.84 12.07
C PRO A 111 -22.81 -0.43 12.96
N THR A 112 -23.00 -1.15 14.07
CA THR A 112 -24.06 -0.84 15.06
C THR A 112 -23.57 -0.02 16.25
N LYS A 113 -22.24 0.15 16.39
CA LYS A 113 -21.61 0.91 17.46
C LYS A 113 -20.80 2.06 16.89
N VAL A 114 -20.90 3.22 17.54
CA VAL A 114 -20.06 4.38 17.21
C VAL A 114 -18.61 4.05 17.53
N SER A 115 -17.73 4.26 16.55
CA SER A 115 -16.28 4.10 16.74
C SER A 115 -15.50 5.05 15.82
N ALA A 116 -14.27 5.33 16.24
CA ALA A 116 -13.24 5.99 15.46
C ALA A 116 -11.94 5.19 15.57
N GLY A 117 -11.09 5.28 14.57
CA GLY A 117 -9.82 4.56 14.57
C GLY A 117 -8.88 5.03 13.46
N GLY A 118 -7.81 4.28 13.22
CA GLY A 118 -6.90 4.47 12.11
C GLY A 118 -6.92 3.26 11.17
N SER A 119 -6.68 3.48 9.89
CA SER A 119 -6.44 2.41 8.92
C SER A 119 -5.49 2.87 7.82
N HIS A 120 -5.00 1.91 7.04
CA HIS A 120 -4.06 2.08 5.95
C HIS A 120 -4.36 1.01 4.87
N GLY A 121 -3.69 1.10 3.72
CA GLY A 121 -3.94 0.25 2.56
C GLY A 121 -4.84 0.88 1.50
N TYR A 122 -5.07 2.19 1.59
CA TYR A 122 -5.71 2.98 0.53
C TYR A 122 -4.78 3.12 -0.69
N ASP A 123 -5.19 3.92 -1.65
CA ASP A 123 -4.35 4.32 -2.78
C ASP A 123 -2.96 4.78 -2.32
N ASN A 124 -1.90 4.14 -2.83
CA ASN A 124 -0.52 4.47 -2.49
C ASN A 124 -0.10 5.89 -2.91
N ALA A 125 -0.85 6.53 -3.83
CA ALA A 125 -0.63 7.92 -4.21
C ALA A 125 -1.21 8.93 -3.20
N ALA A 126 -2.07 8.48 -2.28
CA ALA A 126 -2.66 9.36 -1.27
C ALA A 126 -1.60 9.92 -0.31
N PRO A 127 -1.62 11.24 -0.01
CA PRO A 127 -0.67 11.84 0.93
C PRO A 127 -0.60 11.13 2.29
N GLU A 128 -1.73 10.64 2.79
CA GLU A 128 -1.86 9.92 4.06
C GLU A 128 -1.17 8.56 4.05
N MET A 129 -0.96 7.95 2.87
CA MET A 129 -0.29 6.65 2.72
C MET A 129 1.22 6.76 2.53
N ARG A 130 1.76 7.99 2.39
CA ARG A 130 3.21 8.20 2.24
C ARG A 130 3.95 7.74 3.49
N ALA A 131 5.07 7.07 3.28
CA ALA A 131 5.90 6.53 4.35
C ALA A 131 7.13 7.40 4.64
N LEU A 132 7.69 7.22 5.83
CA LEU A 132 8.94 7.87 6.25
C LEU A 132 10.15 7.24 5.54
N PHE A 133 11.11 8.09 5.17
CA PHE A 133 12.46 7.68 4.82
C PHE A 133 13.49 8.66 5.38
N ILE A 134 14.44 8.16 6.16
CA ILE A 134 15.60 8.90 6.67
C ILE A 134 16.84 8.04 6.48
N ALA A 135 17.87 8.60 5.86
CA ALA A 135 19.16 7.94 5.71
C ALA A 135 20.28 8.77 6.32
N ASN A 136 21.18 8.13 7.06
CA ASN A 136 22.31 8.81 7.68
C ASN A 136 23.48 7.87 7.92
N GLY A 137 24.69 8.33 7.63
CA GLY A 137 25.90 7.54 7.78
C GLY A 137 27.03 8.07 6.90
N PRO A 138 28.21 7.45 6.96
CA PRO A 138 29.37 7.87 6.17
C PRO A 138 29.16 7.77 4.66
N ALA A 139 28.25 6.91 4.18
CA ALA A 139 27.93 6.82 2.76
C ALA A 139 27.02 7.96 2.26
N PHE A 140 26.46 8.78 3.14
CA PHE A 140 25.47 9.80 2.78
C PHE A 140 26.00 11.24 2.89
N ILE A 141 25.59 12.09 1.95
CA ILE A 141 25.78 13.54 2.04
C ILE A 141 24.77 14.09 3.06
N GLY A 142 25.26 14.72 4.14
CA GLY A 142 24.41 15.23 5.21
C GLY A 142 23.59 16.46 4.83
N GLY A 143 22.44 16.64 5.47
CA GLY A 143 21.60 17.85 5.34
C GLY A 143 20.86 17.98 4.00
N LYS A 144 20.73 16.88 3.24
CA LYS A 144 20.01 16.87 1.97
C LYS A 144 18.58 16.38 2.15
N THR A 145 17.66 17.03 1.47
CA THR A 145 16.28 16.56 1.25
C THR A 145 16.17 16.17 -0.22
N ILE A 146 15.57 15.01 -0.50
CA ILE A 146 15.33 14.51 -1.86
C ILE A 146 13.82 14.48 -2.14
N ALA A 147 13.45 14.39 -3.41
CA ALA A 147 12.06 14.20 -3.81
C ALA A 147 11.50 12.86 -3.30
N SER A 148 10.17 12.73 -3.21
CA SER A 148 9.53 11.45 -2.94
C SER A 148 9.88 10.43 -4.03
N PHE A 149 9.97 9.17 -3.63
CA PHE A 149 10.26 8.03 -4.49
C PHE A 149 9.51 6.79 -3.99
N ASP A 150 9.38 5.78 -4.85
CA ASP A 150 8.73 4.52 -4.47
C ASP A 150 9.67 3.64 -3.65
N ASN A 151 9.13 2.99 -2.61
CA ASN A 151 9.93 2.20 -1.67
C ASN A 151 10.69 1.02 -2.29
N VAL A 152 10.33 0.57 -3.51
CA VAL A 152 11.08 -0.40 -4.29
C VAL A 152 12.51 0.05 -4.63
N ALA A 153 12.80 1.36 -4.52
CA ALA A 153 14.15 1.90 -4.65
C ALA A 153 15.05 1.63 -3.43
N VAL A 154 14.48 1.24 -2.29
CA VAL A 154 15.25 0.98 -1.05
C VAL A 154 16.17 -0.23 -1.21
N GLU A 155 15.74 -1.30 -1.87
CA GLU A 155 16.60 -2.47 -2.10
C GLU A 155 17.87 -2.12 -2.91
N PRO A 156 17.77 -1.47 -4.10
CA PRO A 156 18.94 -0.98 -4.83
C PRO A 156 19.90 -0.16 -3.96
N LEU A 157 19.38 0.78 -3.16
CA LEU A 157 20.20 1.56 -2.23
C LEU A 157 20.94 0.66 -1.23
N LEU A 158 20.23 -0.30 -0.61
CA LEU A 158 20.86 -1.20 0.36
C LEU A 158 21.99 -2.00 -0.29
N ARG A 159 21.79 -2.49 -1.52
CA ARG A 159 22.81 -3.21 -2.29
C ARG A 159 24.06 -2.35 -2.52
N ASP A 160 23.89 -1.09 -2.92
CA ASP A 160 25.00 -0.14 -3.07
C ASP A 160 25.77 0.04 -1.76
N LEU A 161 25.05 0.21 -0.64
CA LEU A 161 25.65 0.45 0.68
C LEU A 161 26.48 -0.73 1.20
N ILE A 162 26.16 -1.95 0.80
CA ILE A 162 26.87 -3.17 1.22
C ILE A 162 27.76 -3.77 0.12
N GLY A 163 27.92 -3.07 -1.02
CA GLY A 163 28.80 -3.49 -2.11
C GLY A 163 28.31 -4.70 -2.90
N LEU A 164 27.00 -4.95 -2.93
CA LEU A 164 26.44 -5.99 -3.80
C LEU A 164 26.26 -5.46 -5.24
N PRO A 165 26.38 -6.32 -6.26
CA PRO A 165 26.12 -5.93 -7.64
C PRO A 165 24.65 -5.55 -7.83
N ALA A 166 24.37 -4.71 -8.83
CA ALA A 166 23.01 -4.43 -9.26
C ALA A 166 22.28 -5.72 -9.66
N GLU A 167 21.00 -5.82 -9.32
CA GLU A 167 20.17 -6.99 -9.62
C GLU A 167 19.26 -6.71 -10.84
N PRO A 168 19.50 -7.38 -11.98
CA PRO A 168 18.68 -7.20 -13.17
C PRO A 168 17.33 -7.89 -12.97
N GLY A 169 16.31 -7.10 -12.61
CA GLY A 169 14.95 -7.61 -12.40
C GLY A 169 14.20 -6.98 -11.22
N LEU A 170 14.84 -6.08 -10.47
CA LEU A 170 14.15 -5.29 -9.46
C LEU A 170 13.18 -4.30 -10.11
N ASP A 171 12.04 -4.09 -9.44
CA ASP A 171 11.05 -3.10 -9.87
C ASP A 171 11.55 -1.65 -9.67
N GLY A 172 12.56 -1.44 -8.80
CA GLY A 172 13.16 -0.15 -8.50
C GLY A 172 14.62 -0.01 -8.94
N ASN A 173 15.15 1.21 -8.84
CA ASN A 173 16.58 1.53 -9.08
C ASN A 173 17.09 2.56 -8.07
N ASP A 174 18.40 2.78 -8.04
CA ASP A 174 19.11 3.67 -7.11
C ASP A 174 19.09 5.16 -7.51
N ALA A 175 18.47 5.51 -8.65
CA ALA A 175 18.50 6.87 -9.21
C ALA A 175 18.08 7.97 -8.21
N PRO A 176 17.11 7.77 -7.29
CA PRO A 176 16.78 8.77 -6.28
C PRO A 176 17.96 9.16 -5.38
N PHE A 177 18.96 8.28 -5.22
CA PHE A 177 20.03 8.43 -4.23
C PHE A 177 21.39 8.82 -4.82
N GLN A 178 21.57 8.71 -6.13
CA GLN A 178 22.88 8.89 -6.79
C GLN A 178 23.56 10.26 -6.50
N LYS A 179 22.77 11.31 -6.27
CA LYS A 179 23.27 12.68 -5.96
C LYS A 179 23.49 12.93 -4.46
N VAL A 180 23.16 11.97 -3.60
CA VAL A 180 23.27 12.09 -2.14
C VAL A 180 24.12 10.98 -1.51
N LEU A 181 24.73 10.12 -2.31
CA LEU A 181 25.76 9.17 -1.87
C LEU A 181 27.17 9.77 -2.02
N ARG A 182 28.02 9.49 -1.04
CA ARG A 182 29.47 9.75 -1.11
C ARG A 182 30.10 8.50 -1.72
N ARG A 183 30.42 8.57 -3.02
CA ARG A 183 31.23 7.54 -3.68
C ARG A 183 32.70 7.70 -3.28
#